data_AF-A0A370GXV2-F1
#
_entry.id   AF-A0A370GXV2-F1
#
_cell.length_a   1.000
_cell.length_b   1.000
_cell.length_c   1.000
_cell.angle_alpha   90.00
_cell.angle_beta   90.00
_cell.angle_gamma   90.00
#
_symmetry.space_group_name_H-M   'P 1'
#
loop_
_entity.id
_entity.type
_entity.pdbx_description
1 polymer ?
#
loop_
_entity_poly.entity_id
_entity_poly.type
_entity_poly.pdbx_seq_one_letter_code
_entity_poly.pdbx_strand_id
1 'polypeptide(L)'
;MEEMYTFISKSAQLKDAWKSDAWPRSCLASVNEAAFQMEVGQIKTARELCGFLALKRKEIAKASNSEEFYLFGAPREDVESGAWTRIVSPKYGDFITPLKKKYDELTKKLKQNENTTAAKYLNLTREQKEAYASGNVELYQALQIQKAELEKTSSMLPVPDESFDIAVSIFHNGDPYTVIGEIEGGFLLLHSPTESIEKAFSKIEPVFKKIMDANDYFTNEEKFKELIQDIGLVAWHIYHAMPYHRGSAAIVEMMICSLLKYKQIQLPRYNEDVICDLKAMYEPDPEKFSTEFYSYFIWPDFKNRFDSDPWFLMKENSKQNLKILEKYFEHYSLEKCYEVFNVAREKYVDKINAHQHPFVDKFIFLKNTHSWQDAWKKLADITEKKLFERVAQCQIPVEKLKLLNDAKKAVLFKEHPENYFFSRASGDTKYINAINEQITNIETRLRSIPSR
;
A
#
# COMPACT_ATOMS: atom_id res chain seq x y z
N MET A 1 1.14 12.89 12.38
CA MET A 1 -0.32 13.20 12.36
C MET A 1 -0.73 14.02 11.14
N GLU A 2 0.09 14.96 10.65
CA GLU A 2 -0.19 15.71 9.40
C GLU A 2 -0.17 14.86 8.12
N GLU A 3 0.64 13.80 8.07
CA GLU A 3 0.80 12.97 6.86
C GLU A 3 -0.52 12.34 6.38
N MET A 4 -1.30 11.73 7.27
CA MET A 4 -2.53 11.06 6.86
C MET A 4 -3.74 11.99 6.70
N TYR A 5 -3.69 13.19 7.30
CA TYR A 5 -4.69 14.21 6.98
C TYR A 5 -4.71 14.44 5.48
N THR A 6 -3.59 14.33 4.77
CA THR A 6 -3.60 14.65 3.35
C THR A 6 -4.10 13.52 2.44
N PHE A 7 -3.96 12.25 2.83
CA PHE A 7 -4.51 11.14 2.04
C PHE A 7 -6.03 11.02 2.20
N ILE A 8 -6.53 11.05 3.44
CA ILE A 8 -7.95 10.82 3.71
C ILE A 8 -8.80 12.10 3.67
N SER A 9 -8.31 13.27 4.14
CA SER A 9 -9.13 14.49 4.16
C SER A 9 -9.30 15.17 2.79
N LYS A 10 -8.50 14.77 1.79
CA LYS A 10 -8.62 15.24 0.40
C LYS A 10 -9.27 14.22 -0.55
N SER A 11 -9.47 12.96 -0.14
CA SER A 11 -10.31 12.04 -0.91
C SER A 11 -11.73 12.59 -0.94
N ALA A 12 -12.23 12.97 -2.13
CA ALA A 12 -13.60 13.45 -2.29
C ALA A 12 -14.62 12.42 -1.72
N GLN A 13 -14.30 11.14 -1.79
CA GLN A 13 -15.14 10.04 -1.29
C GLN A 13 -15.24 9.98 0.23
N LEU A 14 -14.14 10.32 0.92
CA LEU A 14 -14.08 10.33 2.38
C LEU A 14 -14.44 11.69 2.97
N LYS A 15 -14.37 12.77 2.17
CA LYS A 15 -14.70 14.15 2.56
C LYS A 15 -16.19 14.48 2.40
N ASP A 16 -16.82 14.06 1.28
CA ASP A 16 -18.25 14.35 1.03
C ASP A 16 -19.20 13.56 1.93
N ALA A 17 -18.69 12.51 2.57
CA ALA A 17 -19.54 11.64 3.36
C ALA A 17 -19.95 12.30 4.70
N TRP A 18 -19.08 13.00 5.45
CA TRP A 18 -19.42 13.41 6.83
C TRP A 18 -18.65 14.63 7.38
N LYS A 19 -19.31 15.38 8.28
CA LYS A 19 -18.91 16.72 8.79
C LYS A 19 -17.81 16.74 9.88
N SER A 20 -16.96 15.72 10.07
CA SER A 20 -15.98 15.74 11.18
C SER A 20 -14.62 15.07 10.91
N ASP A 21 -13.59 15.62 11.58
CA ASP A 21 -12.19 15.15 11.58
C ASP A 21 -11.97 13.80 12.27
N ALA A 22 -12.97 13.24 12.94
CA ALA A 22 -12.86 11.99 13.68
C ALA A 22 -12.73 10.77 12.72
N TRP A 23 -13.40 10.83 11.58
CA TRP A 23 -13.47 9.73 10.62
C TRP A 23 -12.10 9.35 10.03
N PRO A 24 -11.31 10.29 9.46
CA PRO A 24 -9.97 9.98 8.97
C PRO A 24 -9.11 9.30 10.04
N ARG A 25 -9.14 9.79 11.28
CA ARG A 25 -8.33 9.21 12.36
C ARG A 25 -8.68 7.76 12.66
N SER A 26 -9.97 7.43 12.65
CA SER A 26 -10.41 6.04 12.83
C SER A 26 -10.00 5.15 11.67
N CYS A 27 -10.10 5.62 10.41
CA CYS A 27 -9.56 4.88 9.27
C CYS A 27 -8.05 4.65 9.38
N LEU A 28 -7.27 5.66 9.80
CA LEU A 28 -5.83 5.49 10.04
C LEU A 28 -5.53 4.40 11.05
N ALA A 29 -6.26 4.42 12.17
CA ALA A 29 -6.08 3.45 13.25
C ALA A 29 -6.31 2.03 12.72
N SER A 30 -7.38 1.82 11.95
CA SER A 30 -7.67 0.54 11.31
C SER A 30 -6.64 0.15 10.25
N VAL A 31 -6.11 1.11 9.48
CA VAL A 31 -5.03 0.88 8.50
C VAL A 31 -3.77 0.37 9.19
N ASN A 32 -3.36 1.02 10.29
CA ASN A 32 -2.19 0.63 11.07
C ASN A 32 -2.39 -0.73 11.73
N GLU A 33 -3.59 -0.99 12.25
CA GLU A 33 -3.93 -2.29 12.84
C GLU A 33 -3.85 -3.40 11.78
N ALA A 34 -4.44 -3.20 10.60
CA ALA A 34 -4.33 -4.16 9.50
C ALA A 34 -2.88 -4.41 9.05
N ALA A 35 -2.06 -3.36 8.95
CA ALA A 35 -0.64 -3.48 8.63
C ALA A 35 0.11 -4.32 9.68
N PHE A 36 -0.18 -4.09 10.97
CA PHE A 36 0.36 -4.90 12.06
C PHE A 36 -0.12 -6.36 11.99
N GLN A 37 -1.39 -6.60 11.66
CA GLN A 37 -1.92 -7.97 11.52
C GLN A 37 -1.28 -8.74 10.36
N MET A 38 -0.93 -8.06 9.26
CA MET A 38 -0.13 -8.63 8.19
C MET A 38 1.30 -8.94 8.63
N GLU A 39 1.91 -8.04 9.42
CA GLU A 39 3.24 -8.24 9.99
C GLU A 39 3.32 -9.48 10.88
N VAL A 40 2.35 -9.69 11.78
CA VAL A 40 2.35 -10.86 12.68
C VAL A 40 1.80 -12.13 12.02
N GLY A 41 1.57 -12.10 10.70
CA GLY A 41 1.09 -13.24 9.92
C GLY A 41 -0.35 -13.66 10.24
N GLN A 42 -1.17 -12.80 10.84
CA GLN A 42 -2.61 -13.06 11.05
C GLN A 42 -3.44 -12.82 9.78
N ILE A 43 -3.02 -11.87 8.95
CA ILE A 43 -3.60 -11.63 7.62
C ILE A 43 -2.59 -12.09 6.58
N LYS A 44 -2.97 -13.08 5.75
CA LYS A 44 -2.11 -13.71 4.74
C LYS A 44 -2.67 -13.61 3.32
N THR A 45 -3.95 -13.31 3.18
CA THR A 45 -4.69 -13.28 1.91
C THR A 45 -5.37 -11.93 1.69
N ALA A 46 -5.67 -11.63 0.43
CA ALA A 46 -6.42 -10.43 0.07
C ALA A 46 -7.81 -10.44 0.70
N ARG A 47 -8.46 -11.62 0.73
CA ARG A 47 -9.78 -11.81 1.35
C ARG A 47 -9.77 -11.54 2.85
N GLU A 48 -8.78 -12.03 3.59
CA GLU A 48 -8.63 -11.76 5.03
C GLU A 48 -8.46 -10.26 5.29
N LEU A 49 -7.62 -9.59 4.50
CA LEU A 49 -7.42 -8.13 4.62
C LEU A 49 -8.72 -7.37 4.35
N CYS A 50 -9.40 -7.69 3.26
CA CYS A 50 -10.65 -7.05 2.87
C CYS A 50 -11.74 -7.26 3.94
N GLY A 51 -11.90 -8.49 4.43
CA GLY A 51 -12.84 -8.83 5.50
C GLY A 51 -12.55 -8.14 6.82
N PHE A 52 -11.27 -8.07 7.22
CA PHE A 52 -10.85 -7.32 8.41
C PHE A 52 -11.23 -5.84 8.30
N LEU A 53 -10.90 -5.20 7.16
CA LEU A 53 -11.18 -3.79 6.94
C LEU A 53 -12.68 -3.50 6.79
N ALA A 54 -13.47 -4.46 6.30
CA ALA A 54 -14.93 -4.38 6.28
C ALA A 54 -15.55 -4.33 7.69
N LEU A 55 -15.06 -5.18 8.60
CA LEU A 55 -15.45 -5.13 10.01
C LEU A 55 -15.11 -3.77 10.64
N LYS A 56 -13.88 -3.28 10.40
CA LYS A 56 -13.48 -1.94 10.87
C LYS A 56 -14.37 -0.85 10.28
N ARG A 57 -14.70 -0.91 8.98
CA ARG A 57 -15.59 0.06 8.34
C ARG A 57 -16.97 0.11 8.99
N LYS A 58 -17.51 -1.06 9.40
CA LYS A 58 -18.76 -1.20 10.15
C LYS A 58 -18.66 -0.57 11.54
N GLU A 59 -17.58 -0.82 12.27
CA GLU A 59 -17.33 -0.24 13.59
C GLU A 59 -17.29 1.29 13.53
N ILE A 60 -16.58 1.86 12.55
CA ILE A 60 -16.50 3.32 12.42
C ILE A 60 -17.86 3.90 12.01
N ALA A 61 -18.63 3.23 11.14
CA ALA A 61 -19.99 3.65 10.80
C ALA A 61 -20.91 3.68 12.04
N LYS A 62 -20.81 2.64 12.88
CA LYS A 62 -21.55 2.55 14.14
C LYS A 62 -21.15 3.66 15.12
N ALA A 63 -19.85 3.92 15.29
CA ALA A 63 -19.34 4.99 16.14
C ALA A 63 -19.76 6.39 15.68
N SER A 64 -20.06 6.54 14.38
CA SER A 64 -20.55 7.78 13.77
C SER A 64 -22.08 7.91 13.82
N ASN A 65 -22.80 7.01 14.52
CA ASN A 65 -24.26 6.97 14.59
C ASN A 65 -24.97 6.90 13.23
N SER A 66 -24.37 6.26 12.23
CA SER A 66 -25.03 6.02 10.94
C SER A 66 -26.20 5.06 11.12
N GLU A 67 -27.42 5.43 10.75
CA GLU A 67 -28.61 4.57 10.83
C GLU A 67 -28.45 3.28 9.99
N GLU A 68 -27.71 3.37 8.89
CA GLU A 68 -27.44 2.26 7.97
C GLU A 68 -26.12 1.53 8.27
N PHE A 69 -25.56 1.65 9.50
CA PHE A 69 -24.25 1.06 9.83
C PHE A 69 -24.18 -0.45 9.55
N TYR A 70 -25.31 -1.16 9.63
CA TYR A 70 -25.40 -2.60 9.42
C TYR A 70 -25.09 -3.02 7.97
N LEU A 71 -25.26 -2.12 6.99
CA LEU A 71 -24.92 -2.35 5.58
C LEU A 71 -23.43 -2.15 5.28
N PHE A 72 -22.71 -1.39 6.12
CA PHE A 72 -21.29 -1.15 5.91
C PHE A 72 -20.49 -2.41 6.21
N GLY A 73 -19.71 -2.87 5.23
CA GLY A 73 -18.93 -4.10 5.34
C GLY A 73 -19.77 -5.39 5.42
N ALA A 74 -21.09 -5.30 5.22
CA ALA A 74 -21.92 -6.49 5.03
C ALA A 74 -21.66 -7.04 3.61
N PRO A 75 -21.24 -8.32 3.47
CA PRO A 75 -21.02 -8.93 2.16
C PRO A 75 -22.28 -8.83 1.31
N ARG A 76 -22.14 -8.59 0.00
CA ARG A 76 -23.25 -8.78 -0.93
C ARG A 76 -23.52 -10.26 -1.06
N GLU A 77 -24.75 -10.67 -0.78
CA GLU A 77 -25.20 -12.06 -0.91
C GLU A 77 -26.01 -12.23 -2.20
N ASP A 78 -25.99 -13.45 -2.77
CA ASP A 78 -26.89 -13.82 -3.86
C ASP A 78 -28.34 -13.64 -3.41
N VAL A 79 -29.13 -12.94 -4.22
CA VAL A 79 -30.53 -12.60 -3.96
C VAL A 79 -31.41 -13.86 -3.78
N GLU A 80 -30.92 -15.03 -4.20
CA GLU A 80 -31.62 -16.32 -4.12
C GLU A 80 -31.82 -16.89 -2.70
N SER A 81 -31.11 -16.39 -1.67
CA SER A 81 -31.19 -16.99 -0.32
C SER A 81 -32.46 -16.62 0.48
N GLY A 82 -33.33 -15.75 -0.03
CA GLY A 82 -34.68 -15.50 0.51
C GLY A 82 -34.76 -14.85 1.91
N ALA A 83 -33.66 -14.71 2.65
CA ALA A 83 -33.67 -14.36 4.07
C ALA A 83 -33.76 -12.85 4.37
N TRP A 84 -33.46 -11.97 3.42
CA TRP A 84 -33.43 -10.52 3.64
C TRP A 84 -34.60 -9.73 3.05
N THR A 85 -35.69 -10.41 2.68
CA THR A 85 -36.86 -9.83 2.00
C THR A 85 -37.76 -8.92 2.87
N ARG A 86 -37.35 -8.50 4.06
CA ARG A 86 -38.27 -7.76 4.96
C ARG A 86 -37.85 -6.41 5.54
N ILE A 87 -36.62 -5.91 5.34
CA ILE A 87 -36.23 -4.63 5.97
C ILE A 87 -35.74 -3.54 4.98
N VAL A 88 -35.47 -3.86 3.72
CA VAL A 88 -35.19 -2.81 2.71
C VAL A 88 -35.88 -3.18 1.40
N SER A 89 -36.91 -2.42 1.01
CA SER A 89 -37.55 -2.52 -0.30
C SER A 89 -37.13 -1.30 -1.15
N PRO A 90 -36.92 -1.41 -2.48
CA PRO A 90 -37.14 -2.57 -3.35
C PRO A 90 -35.83 -3.21 -3.86
N LYS A 91 -35.95 -4.51 -4.15
CA LYS A 91 -34.94 -5.56 -4.39
C LYS A 91 -33.78 -5.33 -5.39
N TYR A 92 -33.58 -4.13 -5.94
CA TYR A 92 -32.48 -3.82 -6.87
C TYR A 92 -31.60 -2.64 -6.42
N GLY A 93 -31.91 -2.01 -5.28
CA GLY A 93 -31.26 -0.77 -4.81
C GLY A 93 -29.75 -0.85 -4.59
N ASP A 94 -29.19 -2.05 -4.35
CA ASP A 94 -27.76 -2.21 -4.03
C ASP A 94 -26.89 -2.53 -5.25
N PHE A 95 -27.50 -2.86 -6.39
CA PHE A 95 -26.77 -3.16 -7.63
C PHE A 95 -26.71 -1.96 -8.56
N ILE A 96 -27.41 -0.87 -8.25
CA ILE A 96 -27.51 0.30 -9.12
C ILE A 96 -27.13 1.56 -8.34
N THR A 97 -26.12 2.30 -8.83
CA THR A 97 -25.84 3.66 -8.33
C THR A 97 -26.26 4.68 -9.38
N PRO A 98 -27.37 5.42 -9.18
CA PRO A 98 -27.70 6.55 -10.04
C PRO A 98 -26.61 7.63 -9.98
N LEU A 99 -26.07 8.00 -11.13
CA LEU A 99 -25.15 9.10 -11.28
C LEU A 99 -25.93 10.42 -11.26
N LYS A 100 -26.38 10.83 -10.06
CA LYS A 100 -27.04 12.12 -9.81
C LYS A 100 -26.10 13.29 -10.08
N LYS A 101 -26.63 14.52 -10.02
CA LYS A 101 -25.96 15.82 -10.24
C LYS A 101 -24.52 15.97 -9.69
N LYS A 102 -24.22 15.32 -8.55
CA LYS A 102 -22.87 15.28 -7.95
C LYS A 102 -21.81 14.59 -8.84
N TYR A 103 -22.25 13.87 -9.86
CA TYR A 103 -21.43 13.21 -10.87
C TYR A 103 -21.65 13.83 -12.28
N ASP A 104 -22.16 15.06 -12.38
CA ASP A 104 -22.35 15.71 -13.68
C ASP A 104 -21.02 15.97 -14.39
N GLU A 105 -19.98 16.39 -13.65
CA GLU A 105 -18.63 16.53 -14.21
C GLU A 105 -18.07 15.20 -14.68
N LEU A 106 -18.40 14.13 -13.95
CA LEU A 106 -18.05 12.76 -14.27
C LEU A 106 -18.70 12.33 -15.60
N THR A 107 -19.99 12.62 -15.74
CA THR A 107 -20.78 12.39 -16.95
C THR A 107 -20.24 13.19 -18.13
N LYS A 108 -19.81 14.44 -17.91
CA LYS A 108 -19.18 15.27 -18.95
C LYS A 108 -17.85 14.68 -19.40
N LYS A 109 -16.98 14.27 -18.47
CA LYS A 109 -15.70 13.62 -18.79
C LYS A 109 -15.90 12.32 -19.58
N LEU A 110 -16.92 11.52 -19.22
CA LEU A 110 -17.32 10.32 -19.96
C LEU A 110 -17.68 10.63 -21.42
N LYS A 111 -18.49 11.66 -21.65
CA LYS A 111 -18.89 12.05 -23.02
C LYS A 111 -17.74 12.63 -23.84
N GLN A 112 -16.76 13.26 -23.20
CA GLN A 112 -15.63 13.90 -23.85
C GLN A 112 -14.48 12.95 -24.20
N ASN A 113 -14.38 11.79 -23.53
CA ASN A 113 -13.29 10.84 -23.77
C ASN A 113 -13.66 9.82 -24.84
N GLU A 114 -13.73 10.27 -26.11
CA GLU A 114 -14.13 9.49 -27.30
C GLU A 114 -13.38 8.15 -27.48
N ASN A 115 -12.24 7.98 -26.82
CA ASN A 115 -11.44 6.76 -26.88
C ASN A 115 -11.90 5.66 -25.93
N THR A 116 -12.75 5.95 -24.95
CA THR A 116 -13.29 4.94 -24.04
C THR A 116 -14.40 4.13 -24.72
N THR A 117 -14.46 2.83 -24.44
CA THR A 117 -15.56 1.96 -24.89
C THR A 117 -16.92 2.54 -24.48
N ALA A 118 -16.99 3.15 -23.29
CA ALA A 118 -18.17 3.87 -22.82
C ALA A 118 -18.52 5.06 -23.73
N ALA A 119 -17.59 5.97 -24.04
CA ALA A 119 -17.88 7.11 -24.92
C ALA A 119 -18.22 6.70 -26.36
N LYS A 120 -17.50 5.71 -26.91
CA LYS A 120 -17.81 5.15 -28.23
C LYS A 120 -19.23 4.62 -28.29
N TYR A 121 -19.66 3.94 -27.23
CA TYR A 121 -21.02 3.45 -27.10
C TYR A 121 -22.05 4.57 -26.86
N LEU A 122 -21.74 5.53 -25.99
CA LEU A 122 -22.63 6.67 -25.68
C LEU A 122 -22.93 7.51 -26.93
N ASN A 123 -22.02 7.52 -27.90
CA ASN A 123 -22.17 8.20 -29.18
C ASN A 123 -22.88 7.36 -30.27
N LEU A 124 -23.25 6.10 -29.99
CA LEU A 124 -24.03 5.27 -30.91
C LEU A 124 -25.49 5.72 -30.95
N THR A 125 -26.12 5.62 -32.13
CA THR A 125 -27.57 5.75 -32.25
C THR A 125 -28.27 4.61 -31.51
N ARG A 126 -29.55 4.77 -31.17
CA ARG A 126 -30.35 3.72 -30.53
C ARG A 126 -30.28 2.38 -31.29
N GLU A 127 -30.45 2.42 -32.61
CA GLU A 127 -30.36 1.23 -33.48
C GLU A 127 -28.96 0.59 -33.47
N GLN A 128 -27.90 1.40 -33.39
CA GLN A 128 -26.53 0.92 -33.27
C GLN A 128 -26.26 0.28 -31.91
N LYS A 129 -26.82 0.83 -30.83
CA LYS A 129 -26.75 0.25 -29.47
C LYS A 129 -27.48 -1.10 -29.41
N GLU A 130 -28.69 -1.17 -29.99
CA GLU A 130 -29.48 -2.41 -30.10
C GLU A 130 -28.75 -3.48 -30.94
N ALA A 131 -28.16 -3.08 -32.08
CA ALA A 131 -27.35 -3.97 -32.91
C ALA A 131 -26.09 -4.46 -32.19
N TYR A 132 -25.38 -3.57 -31.48
CA TYR A 132 -24.18 -3.91 -30.69
C TYR A 132 -24.51 -4.91 -29.57
N ALA A 133 -25.62 -4.71 -28.85
CA ALA A 133 -26.10 -5.66 -27.85
C ALA A 133 -26.43 -7.01 -28.50
N SER A 134 -27.16 -7.03 -29.61
CA SER A 134 -27.55 -8.28 -30.30
C SER A 134 -26.36 -9.09 -30.86
N GLY A 135 -25.24 -8.44 -31.19
CA GLY A 135 -24.01 -9.08 -31.65
C GLY A 135 -23.13 -9.63 -30.52
N ASN A 136 -23.39 -9.24 -29.27
CA ASN A 136 -22.69 -9.74 -28.08
C ASN A 136 -23.68 -10.57 -27.24
N VAL A 137 -23.70 -11.89 -27.51
CA VAL A 137 -24.68 -12.83 -26.97
C VAL A 137 -24.74 -12.80 -25.44
N GLU A 138 -23.61 -12.63 -24.75
CA GLU A 138 -23.54 -12.55 -23.28
C GLU A 138 -24.12 -11.24 -22.74
N LEU A 139 -23.82 -10.11 -23.40
CA LEU A 139 -24.42 -8.81 -23.08
C LEU A 139 -25.95 -8.82 -23.27
N TYR A 140 -26.39 -9.36 -24.40
CA TYR A 140 -27.82 -9.49 -24.69
C TYR A 140 -28.52 -10.38 -23.67
N GLN A 141 -27.96 -11.54 -23.35
CA GLN A 141 -28.54 -12.45 -22.35
C GLN A 141 -28.59 -11.82 -20.96
N ALA A 142 -27.53 -11.12 -20.52
CA ALA A 142 -27.54 -10.40 -19.25
C ALA A 142 -28.64 -9.31 -19.21
N LEU A 143 -28.77 -8.52 -20.29
CA LEU A 143 -29.82 -7.51 -20.43
C LEU A 143 -31.23 -8.14 -20.45
N GLN A 144 -31.41 -9.30 -21.11
CA GLN A 144 -32.68 -10.01 -21.15
C GLN A 144 -33.06 -10.62 -19.79
N ILE A 145 -32.10 -11.21 -19.06
CA ILE A 145 -32.32 -11.71 -17.70
C ILE A 145 -32.72 -10.55 -16.78
N GLN A 146 -32.00 -9.44 -16.86
CA GLN A 146 -32.27 -8.25 -16.05
C GLN A 146 -33.61 -7.60 -16.40
N LYS A 147 -33.96 -7.54 -17.68
CA LYS A 147 -35.27 -7.08 -18.15
C LYS A 147 -36.40 -7.98 -17.62
N ALA A 148 -36.26 -9.29 -17.75
CA ALA A 148 -37.25 -10.26 -17.25
C ALA A 148 -37.41 -10.20 -15.72
N GLU A 149 -36.34 -9.88 -15.00
CA GLU A 149 -36.34 -9.67 -13.55
C GLU A 149 -37.02 -8.36 -13.12
N LEU A 150 -36.78 -7.27 -13.85
CA LEU A 150 -37.47 -5.98 -13.67
C LEU A 150 -38.97 -6.09 -13.99
N GLU A 151 -39.34 -6.80 -15.06
CA GLU A 151 -40.74 -7.03 -15.44
C GLU A 151 -41.50 -7.81 -14.36
N LYS A 152 -40.86 -8.82 -13.74
CA LYS A 152 -41.44 -9.58 -12.60
C LYS A 152 -41.68 -8.74 -11.34
N THR A 153 -40.98 -7.61 -11.19
CA THR A 153 -41.03 -6.75 -10.00
C THR A 153 -41.79 -5.43 -10.22
N SER A 154 -42.24 -5.16 -11.45
CA SER A 154 -42.92 -3.94 -11.89
C SER A 154 -44.30 -3.65 -11.27
N SER A 155 -44.83 -4.50 -10.38
CA SER A 155 -46.12 -4.24 -9.70
C SER A 155 -46.05 -3.17 -8.60
N MET A 156 -44.86 -2.64 -8.24
CA MET A 156 -44.69 -1.70 -7.12
C MET A 156 -43.87 -0.43 -7.40
N LEU A 157 -43.30 -0.27 -8.58
CA LEU A 157 -42.74 1.01 -9.06
C LEU A 157 -43.09 1.13 -10.55
N PRO A 158 -43.49 2.31 -11.05
CA PRO A 158 -43.62 2.54 -12.47
C PRO A 158 -42.22 2.42 -13.07
N VAL A 159 -41.91 1.24 -13.62
CA VAL A 159 -40.88 1.11 -14.64
C VAL A 159 -41.45 1.88 -15.83
N PRO A 160 -40.82 2.97 -16.30
CA PRO A 160 -41.32 3.64 -17.49
C PRO A 160 -41.30 2.60 -18.62
N ASP A 161 -42.46 2.36 -19.22
CA ASP A 161 -42.75 1.22 -20.11
C ASP A 161 -41.81 1.13 -21.33
N GLU A 162 -40.95 2.13 -21.59
CA GLU A 162 -40.18 2.22 -22.85
C GLU A 162 -38.74 2.79 -22.75
N SER A 163 -38.16 3.07 -21.57
CA SER A 163 -36.98 3.97 -21.49
C SER A 163 -35.73 3.51 -20.74
N PHE A 164 -35.53 2.19 -20.58
CA PHE A 164 -34.19 1.66 -20.26
C PHE A 164 -33.36 1.54 -21.55
N ASP A 165 -32.72 2.64 -21.96
CA ASP A 165 -31.78 2.66 -23.09
C ASP A 165 -30.41 2.09 -22.66
N ILE A 166 -30.39 0.76 -22.53
CA ILE A 166 -29.26 -0.18 -22.66
C ILE A 166 -27.99 0.12 -21.85
N ALA A 167 -27.64 -0.83 -20.98
CA ALA A 167 -26.40 -0.87 -20.21
C ALA A 167 -25.20 -1.39 -21.05
N VAL A 168 -24.03 -0.73 -20.96
CA VAL A 168 -22.78 -1.20 -21.60
C VAL A 168 -22.00 -2.07 -20.64
N SER A 169 -22.20 -3.38 -20.68
CA SER A 169 -21.38 -4.23 -19.83
C SER A 169 -19.93 -4.21 -20.30
N ILE A 170 -19.04 -3.81 -19.40
CA ILE A 170 -17.61 -4.00 -19.55
C ILE A 170 -17.36 -5.47 -19.23
N PHE A 171 -17.19 -6.28 -20.27
CA PHE A 171 -16.67 -7.63 -20.12
C PHE A 171 -15.15 -7.58 -20.27
N HIS A 172 -14.43 -8.06 -19.27
CA HIS A 172 -12.99 -8.31 -19.40
C HIS A 172 -12.76 -9.82 -19.29
N ASN A 173 -12.32 -10.44 -20.39
CA ASN A 173 -12.15 -11.90 -20.54
C ASN A 173 -13.40 -12.73 -20.19
N GLY A 174 -14.60 -12.25 -20.55
CA GLY A 174 -15.87 -12.96 -20.34
C GLY A 174 -16.46 -12.86 -18.93
N ASP A 175 -15.84 -12.08 -18.03
CA ASP A 175 -16.41 -11.80 -16.71
C ASP A 175 -17.17 -10.46 -16.72
N PRO A 176 -18.42 -10.42 -16.22
CA PRO A 176 -19.20 -9.18 -16.14
C PRO A 176 -18.64 -8.29 -15.02
N TYR A 177 -18.15 -7.11 -15.40
CA TYR A 177 -17.75 -6.06 -14.47
C TYR A 177 -18.73 -4.88 -14.49
N THR A 178 -18.52 -3.90 -13.61
CA THR A 178 -19.44 -2.77 -13.41
C THR A 178 -19.71 -2.04 -14.73
N VAL A 179 -20.99 -1.74 -14.97
CA VAL A 179 -21.54 -1.24 -16.23
C VAL A 179 -21.99 0.20 -16.04
N ILE A 180 -21.74 1.08 -17.01
CA ILE A 180 -22.43 2.37 -17.06
C ILE A 180 -23.64 2.23 -17.99
N GLY A 181 -24.83 2.50 -17.45
CA GLY A 181 -26.09 2.52 -18.20
C GLY A 181 -26.65 3.93 -18.32
N GLU A 182 -27.40 4.18 -19.39
CA GLU A 182 -28.20 5.40 -19.57
C GLU A 182 -29.66 5.08 -19.24
N ILE A 183 -30.33 5.97 -18.51
CA ILE A 183 -31.76 5.92 -18.22
C ILE A 183 -32.39 7.27 -18.55
N GLU A 184 -33.70 7.28 -18.79
CA GLU A 184 -34.43 8.54 -18.96
C GLU A 184 -34.21 9.45 -17.74
N GLY A 185 -33.47 10.55 -17.94
CA GLY A 185 -33.11 11.51 -16.89
C GLY A 185 -31.72 11.36 -16.26
N GLY A 186 -30.85 10.44 -16.71
CA GLY A 186 -29.45 10.41 -16.27
C GLY A 186 -28.66 9.15 -16.58
N PHE A 187 -27.52 8.99 -15.92
CA PHE A 187 -26.69 7.78 -16.00
C PHE A 187 -26.80 6.98 -14.71
N LEU A 188 -26.51 5.69 -14.78
CA LEU A 188 -26.38 4.81 -13.62
C LEU A 188 -25.15 3.91 -13.75
N LEU A 189 -24.67 3.39 -12.63
CA LEU A 189 -23.70 2.31 -12.56
C LEU A 189 -24.45 1.03 -12.18
N LEU A 190 -24.36 -0.04 -12.96
CA LEU A 190 -24.75 -1.38 -12.53
C LEU A 190 -23.51 -2.10 -12.00
N HIS A 191 -23.50 -2.45 -10.73
CA HIS A 191 -22.38 -3.16 -10.11
C HIS A 191 -22.31 -4.60 -10.59
N SER A 192 -21.09 -5.15 -10.58
CA SER A 192 -20.85 -6.56 -10.95
C SER A 192 -21.72 -7.51 -10.12
N PRO A 193 -22.16 -8.64 -10.70
CA PRO A 193 -22.99 -9.61 -9.99
C PRO A 193 -22.18 -10.32 -8.90
N THR A 194 -22.84 -10.87 -7.89
CA THR A 194 -22.21 -11.38 -6.66
C THR A 194 -21.24 -12.55 -6.92
N GLU A 195 -21.50 -13.37 -7.93
CA GLU A 195 -20.63 -14.48 -8.34
C GLU A 195 -19.27 -13.99 -8.88
N SER A 196 -19.19 -12.73 -9.33
CA SER A 196 -17.93 -12.12 -9.78
C SER A 196 -16.97 -11.83 -8.60
N ILE A 197 -17.47 -11.75 -7.37
CA ILE A 197 -16.67 -11.47 -6.17
C ILE A 197 -15.66 -12.59 -5.94
N GLU A 198 -16.11 -13.84 -6.00
CA GLU A 198 -15.24 -15.01 -5.82
C GLU A 198 -14.16 -15.08 -6.89
N LYS A 199 -14.53 -14.84 -8.16
CA LYS A 199 -13.60 -14.79 -9.28
C LYS A 199 -12.56 -13.68 -9.12
N ALA A 200 -12.99 -12.48 -8.68
CA ALA A 200 -12.10 -11.36 -8.43
C ALA A 200 -11.05 -11.72 -7.36
N PHE A 201 -11.47 -12.29 -6.23
CA PHE A 201 -10.54 -12.76 -5.19
C PHE A 201 -9.58 -13.83 -5.72
N SER A 202 -10.08 -14.86 -6.42
CA SER A 202 -9.21 -15.91 -7.00
C SER A 202 -8.12 -15.34 -7.93
N LYS A 203 -8.43 -14.30 -8.72
CA LYS A 203 -7.46 -13.64 -9.59
C LYS A 203 -6.40 -12.85 -8.81
N ILE A 204 -6.79 -12.17 -7.73
CA ILE A 204 -5.87 -11.29 -7.00
C ILE A 204 -5.05 -11.99 -5.92
N GLU A 205 -5.43 -13.16 -5.40
CA GLU A 205 -4.65 -13.83 -4.33
C GLU A 205 -3.18 -14.08 -4.71
N PRO A 206 -2.83 -14.53 -5.94
CA PRO A 206 -1.43 -14.66 -6.35
C PRO A 206 -0.69 -13.31 -6.40
N VAL A 207 -1.37 -12.25 -6.86
CA VAL A 207 -0.81 -10.88 -6.93
C VAL A 207 -0.61 -10.33 -5.52
N PHE A 208 -1.57 -10.53 -4.63
CA PHE A 208 -1.47 -10.17 -3.22
C PHE A 208 -0.30 -10.88 -2.55
N LYS A 209 -0.14 -12.18 -2.77
CA LYS A 209 1.02 -12.92 -2.28
C LYS A 209 2.33 -12.36 -2.82
N LYS A 210 2.41 -12.03 -4.12
CA LYS A 210 3.57 -11.37 -4.73
C LYS A 210 3.88 -10.04 -4.05
N ILE A 211 2.86 -9.20 -3.78
CA ILE A 211 3.00 -7.96 -3.02
C ILE A 211 3.59 -8.28 -1.65
N MET A 212 3.00 -9.20 -0.88
CA MET A 212 3.47 -9.57 0.46
C MET A 212 4.94 -10.04 0.46
N ASP A 213 5.33 -10.84 -0.52
CA ASP A 213 6.69 -11.38 -0.65
C ASP A 213 7.71 -10.39 -1.26
N ALA A 214 7.27 -9.27 -1.85
CA ALA A 214 8.14 -8.27 -2.47
C ALA A 214 9.01 -7.55 -1.42
N ASN A 215 10.31 -7.79 -1.48
CA ASN A 215 11.30 -7.29 -0.52
C ASN A 215 12.41 -6.44 -1.17
N ASP A 216 12.34 -6.19 -2.47
CA ASP A 216 13.32 -5.41 -3.23
C ASP A 216 12.73 -4.13 -3.84
N TYR A 217 11.48 -3.80 -3.53
CA TYR A 217 10.76 -2.61 -4.04
C TYR A 217 11.46 -1.28 -3.72
N PHE A 218 12.25 -1.21 -2.65
CA PHE A 218 13.00 -0.01 -2.27
C PHE A 218 14.35 0.14 -2.98
N THR A 219 14.77 -0.85 -3.79
CA THR A 219 16.12 -0.86 -4.36
C THR A 219 16.30 0.12 -5.51
N ASN A 220 15.23 0.41 -6.26
CA ASN A 220 15.19 1.41 -7.30
C ASN A 220 13.74 1.81 -7.64
N GLU A 221 13.59 2.86 -8.45
CA GLU A 221 12.29 3.42 -8.84
C GLU A 221 11.42 2.43 -9.65
N GLU A 222 12.02 1.58 -10.48
CA GLU A 222 11.27 0.61 -11.30
C GLU A 222 10.63 -0.47 -10.44
N LYS A 223 11.39 -1.04 -9.49
CA LYS A 223 10.87 -2.04 -8.54
C LYS A 223 9.78 -1.48 -7.63
N PHE A 224 9.89 -0.20 -7.28
CA PHE A 224 8.82 0.48 -6.57
C PHE A 224 7.57 0.62 -7.43
N LYS A 225 7.71 1.04 -8.69
CA LYS A 225 6.59 1.14 -9.62
C LYS A 225 5.91 -0.21 -9.87
N GLU A 226 6.67 -1.29 -10.04
CA GLU A 226 6.14 -2.66 -10.14
C GLU A 226 5.25 -3.01 -8.93
N LEU A 227 5.70 -2.73 -7.71
CA LEU A 227 4.91 -2.95 -6.50
C LEU A 227 3.61 -2.13 -6.50
N ILE A 228 3.69 -0.85 -6.88
CA ILE A 228 2.51 0.03 -6.94
C ILE A 228 1.52 -0.44 -8.02
N GLN A 229 2.02 -0.93 -9.16
CA GLN A 229 1.19 -1.52 -10.21
C GLN A 229 0.46 -2.77 -9.70
N ASP A 230 1.15 -3.68 -9.00
CA ASP A 230 0.52 -4.85 -8.40
C ASP A 230 -0.60 -4.45 -7.41
N ILE A 231 -0.37 -3.42 -6.57
CA ILE A 231 -1.40 -2.88 -5.67
C ILE A 231 -2.58 -2.30 -6.47
N GLY A 232 -2.31 -1.61 -7.58
CA GLY A 232 -3.33 -1.08 -8.49
C GLY A 232 -4.19 -2.18 -9.11
N LEU A 233 -3.58 -3.29 -9.52
CA LEU A 233 -4.28 -4.46 -10.07
C LEU A 233 -5.23 -5.09 -9.03
N VAL A 234 -4.75 -5.25 -7.79
CA VAL A 234 -5.58 -5.71 -6.67
C VAL A 234 -6.76 -4.76 -6.44
N ALA A 235 -6.50 -3.45 -6.39
CA ALA A 235 -7.53 -2.43 -6.17
C ALA A 235 -8.59 -2.44 -7.27
N TRP A 236 -8.18 -2.53 -8.55
CA TRP A 236 -9.08 -2.56 -9.70
C TRP A 236 -10.13 -3.66 -9.58
N HIS A 237 -9.69 -4.89 -9.31
CA HIS A 237 -10.58 -6.04 -9.21
C HIS A 237 -11.60 -5.89 -8.07
N ILE A 238 -11.18 -5.37 -6.91
CA ILE A 238 -12.09 -5.18 -5.79
C ILE A 238 -13.04 -3.99 -6.01
N TYR A 239 -12.56 -2.90 -6.61
CA TYR A 239 -13.42 -1.77 -6.98
C TYR A 239 -14.52 -2.19 -7.96
N HIS A 240 -14.22 -3.08 -8.91
CA HIS A 240 -15.25 -3.59 -9.81
C HIS A 240 -16.16 -4.63 -9.14
N ALA A 241 -15.60 -5.53 -8.33
CA ALA A 241 -16.40 -6.56 -7.64
C ALA A 241 -17.39 -5.97 -6.63
N MET A 242 -17.04 -4.82 -6.02
CA MET A 242 -17.84 -4.15 -4.97
C MET A 242 -18.37 -5.16 -3.94
N PRO A 243 -17.51 -5.85 -3.17
CA PRO A 243 -17.91 -7.05 -2.42
C PRO A 243 -18.91 -6.81 -1.27
N TYR A 244 -19.11 -5.56 -0.86
CA TYR A 244 -19.98 -5.20 0.26
C TYR A 244 -21.13 -4.29 -0.19
N HIS A 245 -22.28 -4.41 0.47
CA HIS A 245 -23.47 -3.58 0.21
C HIS A 245 -23.13 -2.09 0.32
N ARG A 246 -22.29 -1.71 1.28
CA ARG A 246 -21.84 -0.33 1.43
C ARG A 246 -20.39 -0.22 1.90
N GLY A 247 -19.73 0.81 1.40
CA GLY A 247 -18.38 1.20 1.83
C GLY A 247 -17.24 0.48 1.13
N SER A 248 -17.50 -0.32 0.09
CA SER A 248 -16.48 -1.03 -0.70
C SER A 248 -15.34 -0.11 -1.15
N ALA A 249 -15.64 1.08 -1.70
CA ALA A 249 -14.60 2.01 -2.13
C ALA A 249 -13.65 2.44 -0.99
N ALA A 250 -14.22 2.78 0.18
CA ALA A 250 -13.44 3.14 1.37
C ALA A 250 -12.63 1.95 1.92
N ILE A 251 -13.18 0.74 1.85
CA ILE A 251 -12.48 -0.48 2.26
C ILE A 251 -11.27 -0.72 1.36
N VAL A 252 -11.39 -0.53 0.04
CA VAL A 252 -10.28 -0.66 -0.90
C VAL A 252 -9.22 0.43 -0.69
N GLU A 253 -9.62 1.68 -0.43
CA GLU A 253 -8.66 2.74 -0.09
C GLU A 253 -7.89 2.41 1.20
N MET A 254 -8.58 1.89 2.23
CA MET A 254 -7.93 1.41 3.45
C MET A 254 -7.02 0.21 3.15
N MET A 255 -7.40 -0.67 2.23
CA MET A 255 -6.58 -1.82 1.81
C MET A 255 -5.28 -1.37 1.15
N ILE A 256 -5.36 -0.42 0.21
CA ILE A 256 -4.20 0.22 -0.43
C ILE A 256 -3.28 0.81 0.64
N CYS A 257 -3.84 1.59 1.58
CA CYS A 257 -3.06 2.18 2.66
C CYS A 257 -2.40 1.15 3.57
N SER A 258 -3.12 0.08 3.91
CA SER A 258 -2.59 -0.99 4.76
C SER A 258 -1.43 -1.72 4.08
N LEU A 259 -1.52 -1.96 2.77
CA LEU A 259 -0.43 -2.54 1.98
C LEU A 259 0.78 -1.60 1.94
N LEU A 260 0.56 -0.31 1.67
CA LEU A 260 1.65 0.69 1.70
C LEU A 260 2.29 0.77 3.09
N LYS A 261 1.50 0.81 4.17
CA LYS A 261 2.03 0.84 5.54
C LYS A 261 2.74 -0.45 5.93
N TYR A 262 2.24 -1.61 5.54
CA TYR A 262 2.93 -2.88 5.72
C TYR A 262 4.29 -2.89 5.00
N LYS A 263 4.34 -2.29 3.81
CA LYS A 263 5.58 -2.03 3.05
C LYS A 263 6.35 -0.79 3.52
N GLN A 264 5.99 -0.19 4.66
CA GLN A 264 6.65 0.99 5.21
C GLN A 264 6.82 2.13 4.20
N ILE A 265 5.91 2.21 3.25
CA ILE A 265 5.83 3.30 2.31
C ILE A 265 5.03 4.41 3.00
N GLN A 266 5.60 5.60 3.05
CA GLN A 266 4.91 6.81 3.44
C GLN A 266 3.63 6.92 2.60
N LEU A 267 2.50 7.07 3.27
CA LEU A 267 1.23 7.22 2.58
C LEU A 267 1.30 8.46 1.71
N PRO A 268 1.18 8.33 0.38
CA PRO A 268 1.32 9.47 -0.51
C PRO A 268 0.08 10.36 -0.41
N ARG A 269 -0.01 11.39 -1.25
CA ARG A 269 -1.26 12.16 -1.42
C ARG A 269 -1.91 11.73 -2.72
N TYR A 270 -3.23 11.70 -2.81
CA TYR A 270 -3.88 11.64 -4.12
C TYR A 270 -3.63 12.92 -4.89
N ASN A 271 -3.56 12.80 -6.21
CA ASN A 271 -3.71 13.95 -7.09
C ASN A 271 -5.16 14.49 -6.98
N GLU A 272 -5.37 15.80 -7.03
CA GLU A 272 -6.62 16.44 -6.56
C GLU A 272 -7.87 15.99 -7.35
N ASP A 273 -7.69 15.49 -8.57
CA ASP A 273 -8.77 15.03 -9.46
C ASP A 273 -8.99 13.51 -9.47
N VAL A 274 -8.33 12.77 -8.57
CA VAL A 274 -8.41 11.30 -8.55
C VAL A 274 -9.48 10.82 -7.59
N ILE A 275 -10.44 10.09 -8.14
CA ILE A 275 -11.41 9.29 -7.41
C ILE A 275 -11.21 7.83 -7.87
N CYS A 276 -10.58 7.00 -7.04
CA CYS A 276 -9.97 5.74 -7.48
C CYS A 276 -10.97 4.69 -7.98
N ASP A 277 -12.07 4.46 -7.27
CA ASP A 277 -13.13 3.54 -7.72
C ASP A 277 -13.74 3.97 -9.06
N LEU A 278 -13.99 5.27 -9.25
CA LEU A 278 -14.50 5.82 -10.50
C LEU A 278 -13.46 5.67 -11.62
N LYS A 279 -12.19 5.95 -11.34
CA LYS A 279 -11.08 5.68 -12.27
C LYS A 279 -11.03 4.21 -12.66
N ALA A 280 -11.23 3.28 -11.72
CA ALA A 280 -11.28 1.85 -12.00
C ALA A 280 -12.48 1.51 -12.89
N MET A 281 -13.66 2.07 -12.60
CA MET A 281 -14.86 1.89 -13.42
C MET A 281 -14.71 2.45 -14.84
N TYR A 282 -13.89 3.48 -15.05
CA TYR A 282 -13.63 4.06 -16.38
C TYR A 282 -12.62 3.32 -17.21
N GLU A 283 -11.69 2.66 -16.55
CA GLU A 283 -10.64 1.93 -17.22
C GLU A 283 -10.98 0.44 -17.20
N PRO A 284 -11.64 -0.10 -18.25
CA PRO A 284 -12.05 -1.49 -18.29
C PRO A 284 -10.87 -2.48 -18.35
N ASP A 285 -9.69 -2.00 -18.70
CA ASP A 285 -8.49 -2.81 -18.77
C ASP A 285 -7.71 -2.74 -17.44
N PRO A 286 -7.66 -3.85 -16.66
CA PRO A 286 -6.94 -3.89 -15.40
C PRO A 286 -5.46 -3.55 -15.56
N GLU A 287 -4.82 -3.92 -16.68
CA GLU A 287 -3.40 -3.67 -16.91
C GLU A 287 -3.12 -2.20 -17.21
N LYS A 288 -4.05 -1.55 -17.92
CA LYS A 288 -3.95 -0.11 -18.16
C LYS A 288 -4.18 0.68 -16.88
N PHE A 289 -5.20 0.31 -16.09
CA PHE A 289 -5.44 0.93 -14.79
C PHE A 289 -4.24 0.77 -13.86
N SER A 290 -3.71 -0.46 -13.73
CA SER A 290 -2.58 -0.76 -12.85
C SER A 290 -1.33 0.02 -13.26
N THR A 291 -1.05 0.12 -14.57
CA THR A 291 0.07 0.89 -15.12
C THR A 291 -0.03 2.38 -14.79
N GLU A 292 -1.21 2.96 -14.92
CA GLU A 292 -1.47 4.37 -14.61
C GLU A 292 -1.56 4.64 -13.10
N PHE A 293 -1.78 3.61 -12.27
CA PHE A 293 -2.05 3.74 -10.84
C PHE A 293 -0.98 4.50 -10.07
N TYR A 294 0.30 4.37 -10.45
CA TYR A 294 1.38 5.15 -9.84
C TYR A 294 1.15 6.67 -9.98
N SER A 295 0.62 7.13 -11.12
CA SER A 295 0.39 8.55 -11.40
C SER A 295 -0.79 9.16 -10.62
N TYR A 296 -1.59 8.32 -9.96
CA TYR A 296 -2.73 8.76 -9.15
C TYR A 296 -2.31 9.43 -7.86
N PHE A 297 -1.04 9.26 -7.49
CA PHE A 297 -0.47 9.77 -6.27
C PHE A 297 0.62 10.81 -6.54
N ILE A 298 0.71 11.78 -5.63
CA ILE A 298 1.83 12.69 -5.51
C ILE A 298 2.83 12.03 -4.55
N TRP A 299 3.90 11.49 -5.12
CA TRP A 299 4.95 10.82 -4.38
C TRP A 299 6.03 11.80 -3.92
N PRO A 300 6.55 11.66 -2.68
CA PRO A 300 7.82 12.27 -2.30
C PRO A 300 8.97 11.83 -3.21
N ASP A 301 10.12 12.52 -3.13
CA ASP A 301 11.38 12.01 -3.68
C ASP A 301 11.59 10.56 -3.27
N PHE A 302 12.11 9.71 -4.16
CA PHE A 302 12.28 8.27 -3.92
C PHE A 302 12.91 7.95 -2.55
N LYS A 303 13.98 8.67 -2.19
CA LYS A 303 14.70 8.55 -0.91
C LYS A 303 13.85 8.84 0.34
N ASN A 304 12.75 9.58 0.18
CA ASN A 304 11.85 10.03 1.24
C ASN A 304 10.51 9.27 1.21
N ARG A 305 10.30 8.29 0.31
CA ARG A 305 9.04 7.55 0.23
C ARG A 305 8.88 6.48 1.30
N PHE A 306 9.94 6.16 2.01
CA PHE A 306 9.94 5.09 2.98
C PHE A 306 9.92 5.72 4.37
N ASP A 307 9.04 5.24 5.26
CA ASP A 307 9.09 5.55 6.67
C ASP A 307 10.50 5.14 7.11
N SER A 308 11.33 6.12 7.49
CA SER A 308 12.79 6.08 7.47
C SER A 308 13.46 5.16 8.51
N ASP A 309 12.81 4.06 8.87
CA ASP A 309 13.30 3.04 9.80
C ASP A 309 13.67 1.77 9.01
N PRO A 310 14.83 1.71 8.32
CA PRO A 310 15.34 0.53 7.59
C PRO A 310 15.46 -0.75 8.44
N TRP A 311 15.16 -0.64 9.74
CA TRP A 311 15.32 -1.66 10.76
C TRP A 311 14.20 -2.68 10.82
N PHE A 312 13.02 -2.41 10.28
CA PHE A 312 11.92 -3.38 10.35
C PHE A 312 12.08 -4.53 9.35
N LEU A 313 12.82 -4.33 8.25
CA LEU A 313 13.26 -5.43 7.38
C LEU A 313 14.04 -6.50 8.15
N MET A 314 14.45 -6.25 9.40
CA MET A 314 15.17 -7.20 10.24
C MET A 314 14.34 -8.27 10.98
N LYS A 315 13.00 -8.29 10.87
CA LYS A 315 12.19 -9.06 11.84
C LYS A 315 12.19 -10.59 11.72
N GLU A 316 12.46 -11.21 10.55
CA GLU A 316 12.24 -12.68 10.45
C GLU A 316 13.38 -13.54 9.86
N ASN A 317 14.46 -12.95 9.33
CA ASN A 317 15.53 -13.76 8.73
C ASN A 317 16.90 -13.10 8.87
N SER A 318 17.55 -13.28 10.02
CA SER A 318 18.79 -12.59 10.40
C SER A 318 19.86 -12.56 9.30
N LYS A 319 20.03 -13.64 8.52
CA LYS A 319 21.00 -13.69 7.40
C LYS A 319 20.59 -12.87 6.18
N GLN A 320 19.32 -12.86 5.80
CA GLN A 320 18.83 -12.12 4.63
C GLN A 320 18.76 -10.62 4.94
N ASN A 321 18.40 -10.31 6.17
CA ASN A 321 18.29 -8.96 6.71
C ASN A 321 19.66 -8.29 6.84
N LEU A 322 20.70 -9.09 7.03
CA LEU A 322 22.07 -8.60 6.99
C LEU A 322 22.54 -8.20 5.60
N LYS A 323 22.24 -8.99 4.58
CA LYS A 323 22.52 -8.59 3.19
C LYS A 323 21.76 -7.32 2.80
N ILE A 324 20.54 -7.17 3.30
CA ILE A 324 19.74 -5.96 3.10
C ILE A 324 20.38 -4.76 3.79
N LEU A 325 20.77 -4.87 5.06
CA LEU A 325 21.49 -3.80 5.76
C LEU A 325 22.83 -3.46 5.11
N GLU A 326 23.60 -4.46 4.69
CA GLU A 326 24.86 -4.26 3.96
C GLU A 326 24.61 -3.37 2.74
N LYS A 327 23.60 -3.70 1.93
CA LYS A 327 23.19 -2.91 0.76
C LYS A 327 22.72 -1.49 1.14
N TYR A 328 21.98 -1.33 2.24
CA TYR A 328 21.58 0.01 2.70
C TYR A 328 22.77 0.86 3.16
N PHE A 329 23.71 0.28 3.91
CA PHE A 329 24.91 1.00 4.36
C PHE A 329 25.74 1.48 3.17
N GLU A 330 25.85 0.70 2.10
CA GLU A 330 26.50 1.12 0.85
C GLU A 330 25.90 2.40 0.26
N HIS A 331 24.60 2.64 0.43
CA HIS A 331 23.92 3.85 -0.07
C HIS A 331 23.80 4.98 0.96
N TYR A 332 24.05 4.71 2.24
CA TYR A 332 23.93 5.72 3.29
C TYR A 332 25.15 6.64 3.41
N SER A 333 24.87 7.87 3.87
CA SER A 333 25.91 8.77 4.34
C SER A 333 26.56 8.22 5.61
N LEU A 334 27.77 8.68 5.91
CA LEU A 334 28.52 8.25 7.09
C LEU A 334 27.72 8.46 8.39
N GLU A 335 27.11 9.64 8.53
CA GLU A 335 26.28 10.01 9.68
C GLU A 335 25.08 9.08 9.81
N LYS A 336 24.44 8.77 8.68
CA LYS A 336 23.28 7.87 8.67
C LYS A 336 23.69 6.47 9.06
N CYS A 337 24.86 5.97 8.64
CA CYS A 337 25.38 4.67 9.12
C CYS A 337 25.52 4.63 10.65
N TYR A 338 26.02 5.70 11.29
CA TYR A 338 26.14 5.76 12.74
C TYR A 338 24.79 5.78 13.45
N GLU A 339 23.88 6.64 13.00
CA GLU A 339 22.51 6.74 13.53
C GLU A 339 21.81 5.38 13.45
N VAL A 340 21.85 4.79 12.26
CA VAL A 340 21.27 3.49 11.95
C VAL A 340 21.88 2.46 12.90
N PHE A 341 23.21 2.31 12.97
CA PHE A 341 23.84 1.33 13.86
C PHE A 341 23.45 1.49 15.35
N ASN A 342 23.38 2.72 15.86
CA ASN A 342 23.00 2.96 17.26
C ASN A 342 21.57 2.50 17.53
N VAL A 343 20.63 2.79 16.62
CA VAL A 343 19.24 2.32 16.72
C VAL A 343 19.18 0.79 16.68
N ALA A 344 19.95 0.16 15.79
CA ALA A 344 20.09 -1.30 15.71
C ALA A 344 20.45 -1.92 17.05
N ARG A 345 21.50 -1.36 17.63
CA ARG A 345 22.12 -1.85 18.85
C ARG A 345 21.18 -1.67 20.03
N GLU A 346 20.53 -0.52 20.18
CA GLU A 346 19.63 -0.27 21.30
C GLU A 346 18.35 -1.09 21.23
N LYS A 347 17.71 -1.16 20.05
CA LYS A 347 16.39 -1.79 19.92
C LYS A 347 16.44 -3.30 19.71
N TYR A 348 17.52 -3.84 19.14
CA TYR A 348 17.52 -5.20 18.59
C TYR A 348 18.68 -6.07 19.04
N VAL A 349 19.68 -5.57 19.77
CA VAL A 349 20.79 -6.44 20.24
C VAL A 349 20.28 -7.65 21.01
N ASP A 350 19.23 -7.50 21.82
CA ASP A 350 18.61 -8.62 22.55
C ASP A 350 17.83 -9.59 21.64
N LYS A 351 17.26 -9.10 20.54
CA LYS A 351 16.50 -9.92 19.58
C LYS A 351 17.38 -10.65 18.59
N ILE A 352 18.45 -10.01 18.12
CA ILE A 352 19.42 -10.59 17.19
C ILE A 352 20.33 -11.60 17.91
N ASN A 353 20.54 -11.42 19.22
CA ASN A 353 21.26 -12.37 20.07
C ASN A 353 20.41 -13.51 20.63
N ALA A 354 19.10 -13.58 20.33
CA ALA A 354 18.28 -14.72 20.73
C ALA A 354 18.62 -15.93 19.83
N HIS A 355 19.15 -17.01 20.41
CA HIS A 355 19.37 -18.25 19.64
C HIS A 355 18.04 -18.92 19.30
N GLN A 356 18.10 -19.90 18.38
CA GLN A 356 16.96 -20.77 18.04
C GLN A 356 16.43 -21.61 19.23
N HIS A 357 17.15 -21.67 20.37
CA HIS A 357 16.79 -22.46 21.55
C HIS A 357 16.94 -21.67 22.88
N PRO A 358 15.95 -20.84 23.25
CA PRO A 358 16.03 -19.93 24.40
C PRO A 358 16.20 -20.60 25.78
N PHE A 359 15.97 -21.92 25.88
CA PHE A 359 16.11 -22.68 27.14
C PHE A 359 17.56 -23.07 27.45
N VAL A 360 18.38 -23.34 26.44
CA VAL A 360 19.80 -23.71 26.63
C VAL A 360 20.61 -22.46 26.99
N ASP A 361 20.27 -21.30 26.41
CA ASP A 361 20.96 -20.03 26.65
C ASP A 361 20.81 -19.52 28.08
N LYS A 362 19.65 -19.75 28.72
CA LYS A 362 19.43 -19.44 30.14
C LYS A 362 20.34 -20.27 31.06
N PHE A 363 20.79 -21.44 30.60
CA PHE A 363 21.57 -22.37 31.40
C PHE A 363 23.09 -22.12 31.28
N ILE A 364 23.57 -21.55 30.17
CA ILE A 364 25.02 -21.40 29.89
C ILE A 364 25.49 -19.93 29.75
N PHE A 365 24.60 -18.94 29.87
CA PHE A 365 24.94 -17.50 29.72
C PHE A 365 25.68 -17.13 28.42
N LEU A 366 25.62 -17.97 27.39
CA LEU A 366 26.21 -17.70 26.08
C LEU A 366 25.24 -16.83 25.26
N LYS A 367 25.47 -15.52 25.24
CA LYS A 367 24.77 -14.56 24.37
C LYS A 367 25.62 -14.25 23.14
N ASN A 368 25.88 -15.23 22.28
CA ASN A 368 26.65 -14.96 21.08
C ASN A 368 26.15 -15.82 19.90
N THR A 369 25.39 -15.21 18.99
CA THR A 369 25.20 -15.77 17.66
C THR A 369 26.30 -15.18 16.77
N HIS A 370 27.17 -16.04 16.22
CA HIS A 370 28.21 -15.64 15.25
C HIS A 370 27.69 -14.69 14.16
N SER A 371 26.39 -14.78 13.82
CA SER A 371 25.71 -13.89 12.88
C SER A 371 25.74 -12.40 13.23
N TRP A 372 25.58 -12.00 14.50
CA TRP A 372 25.62 -10.56 14.86
C TRP A 372 27.04 -10.01 14.88
N GLN A 373 28.00 -10.82 15.30
CA GLN A 373 29.40 -10.45 15.25
C GLN A 373 29.86 -10.22 13.80
N ASP A 374 29.53 -11.16 12.90
CA ASP A 374 29.86 -11.07 11.48
C ASP A 374 29.15 -9.89 10.81
N ALA A 375 27.88 -9.69 11.14
CA ALA A 375 27.07 -8.56 10.73
C ALA A 375 27.73 -7.23 11.05
N TRP A 376 27.99 -7.01 12.33
CA TRP A 376 28.60 -5.80 12.82
C TRP A 376 29.94 -5.60 12.14
N LYS A 377 30.79 -6.63 12.08
CA LYS A 377 32.09 -6.53 11.42
C LYS A 377 31.95 -5.97 10.00
N LYS A 378 31.02 -6.50 9.19
CA LYS A 378 30.77 -5.98 7.85
C LYS A 378 30.23 -4.55 7.82
N LEU A 379 29.27 -4.21 8.68
CA LEU A 379 28.72 -2.85 8.75
C LEU A 379 29.80 -1.84 9.15
N ALA A 380 30.67 -2.21 10.09
CA ALA A 380 31.82 -1.41 10.50
C ALA A 380 32.85 -1.30 9.38
N ASP A 381 33.15 -2.39 8.65
CA ASP A 381 34.04 -2.37 7.47
C ASP A 381 33.53 -1.40 6.38
N ILE A 382 32.23 -1.45 6.04
CA ILE A 382 31.61 -0.55 5.07
C ILE A 382 31.70 0.91 5.54
N THR A 383 31.44 1.15 6.82
CA THR A 383 31.42 2.50 7.40
C THR A 383 32.84 3.06 7.55
N GLU A 384 33.83 2.23 7.87
CA GLU A 384 35.25 2.59 7.91
C GLU A 384 35.72 3.01 6.51
N LYS A 385 35.40 2.23 5.48
CA LYS A 385 35.72 2.58 4.10
C LYS A 385 35.15 3.96 3.73
N LYS A 386 33.88 4.22 4.04
CA LYS A 386 33.23 5.52 3.80
C LYS A 386 33.87 6.66 4.58
N LEU A 387 34.27 6.43 5.83
CA LEU A 387 35.00 7.40 6.63
C LEU A 387 36.30 7.80 5.93
N PHE A 388 37.10 6.83 5.51
CA PHE A 388 38.40 7.09 4.88
C PHE A 388 38.27 7.71 3.48
N GLU A 389 37.27 7.34 2.69
CA GLU A 389 36.95 8.03 1.44
C GLU A 389 36.63 9.52 1.68
N ARG A 390 35.83 9.83 2.70
CA ARG A 390 35.50 11.22 3.05
C ARG A 390 36.71 12.00 3.60
N VAL A 391 37.56 11.34 4.40
CA VAL A 391 38.81 11.93 4.90
C VAL A 391 39.79 12.20 3.75
N ALA A 392 39.83 11.34 2.73
CA ALA A 392 40.65 11.55 1.54
C ALA A 392 40.17 12.78 0.73
N GLN A 393 38.86 12.97 0.60
CA GLN A 393 38.23 14.09 -0.11
C GLN A 393 38.37 15.43 0.62
N CYS A 394 38.42 15.43 1.96
CA CYS A 394 38.66 16.65 2.74
C CYS A 394 40.06 17.20 2.46
N GLN A 395 40.21 18.49 2.19
CA GLN A 395 41.52 19.11 1.91
C GLN A 395 42.18 19.69 3.16
N ILE A 396 41.38 20.12 4.13
CA ILE A 396 41.85 20.86 5.31
C ILE A 396 42.29 19.86 6.39
N PRO A 397 43.58 19.83 6.79
CA PRO A 397 44.07 18.84 7.75
C PRO A 397 43.36 18.86 9.11
N VAL A 398 42.99 20.05 9.59
CA VAL A 398 42.26 20.23 10.86
C VAL A 398 40.87 19.58 10.77
N GLU A 399 40.18 19.70 9.64
CA GLU A 399 38.88 19.06 9.42
C GLU A 399 39.00 17.54 9.30
N LYS A 400 40.07 17.02 8.67
CA LYS A 400 40.36 15.57 8.67
C LYS A 400 40.51 15.03 10.08
N LEU A 401 41.32 15.71 10.91
CA LEU A 401 41.54 15.33 12.31
C LEU A 401 40.24 15.39 13.11
N LYS A 402 39.39 16.40 12.88
CA LYS A 402 38.06 16.48 13.50
C LYS A 402 37.17 15.29 13.12
N LEU A 403 37.06 15.00 11.82
CA LEU A 403 36.28 13.85 11.30
C LEU A 403 36.74 12.53 11.93
N LEU A 404 38.05 12.27 11.97
CA LEU A 404 38.61 11.05 12.55
C LEU A 404 38.38 10.98 14.07
N ASN A 405 38.54 12.08 14.80
CA ASN A 405 38.29 12.12 16.25
C ASN A 405 36.82 11.95 16.61
N ASP A 406 35.90 12.48 15.80
CA ASP A 406 34.47 12.28 15.99
C ASP A 406 34.08 10.82 15.68
N ALA A 407 34.66 10.22 14.63
CA ALA A 407 34.47 8.82 14.32
C ALA A 407 34.92 7.88 15.46
N LYS A 408 36.03 8.19 16.16
CA LYS A 408 36.46 7.41 17.34
C LYS A 408 35.41 7.33 18.46
N LYS A 409 34.51 8.32 18.53
CA LYS A 409 33.44 8.36 19.53
C LYS A 409 32.23 7.52 19.11
N ALA A 410 32.12 7.17 17.83
CA ALA A 410 31.02 6.35 17.33
C ALA A 410 31.09 4.94 17.92
N VAL A 411 29.97 4.50 18.49
CA VAL A 411 29.82 3.17 19.11
C VAL A 411 30.24 2.05 18.16
N LEU A 412 29.88 2.19 16.88
CA LEU A 412 30.20 1.25 15.80
C LEU A 412 31.68 0.86 15.75
N PHE A 413 32.58 1.81 16.01
CA PHE A 413 34.02 1.57 16.02
C PHE A 413 34.58 1.30 17.41
N LYS A 414 33.97 1.86 18.47
CA LYS A 414 34.51 1.79 19.83
C LYS A 414 34.34 0.41 20.47
N GLU A 415 33.28 -0.31 20.15
CA GLU A 415 32.96 -1.58 20.80
C GLU A 415 33.49 -2.78 20.03
N HIS A 416 33.92 -3.82 20.75
CA HIS A 416 34.39 -5.04 20.12
C HIS A 416 33.20 -5.84 19.58
N PRO A 417 33.27 -6.33 18.33
CA PRO A 417 32.27 -7.26 17.80
C PRO A 417 32.12 -8.53 18.67
N GLU A 418 33.17 -8.88 19.40
CA GLU A 418 33.28 -10.07 20.26
C GLU A 418 32.82 -9.85 21.70
N ASN A 419 32.36 -8.65 22.06
CA ASN A 419 32.07 -8.34 23.47
C ASN A 419 30.90 -9.14 24.02
N TYR A 420 31.22 -10.07 24.92
CA TYR A 420 30.28 -10.56 25.91
C TYR A 420 29.73 -9.37 26.71
N PHE A 421 28.42 -9.35 26.91
CA PHE A 421 27.71 -8.31 27.68
C PHE A 421 28.32 -8.03 29.08
N PHE A 422 29.13 -8.94 29.62
CA PHE A 422 29.81 -8.82 30.91
C PHE A 422 31.19 -8.13 30.89
N SER A 423 31.86 -8.04 29.74
CA SER A 423 33.12 -7.29 29.60
C SER A 423 32.88 -6.13 28.64
N ARG A 424 32.58 -4.94 29.18
CA ARG A 424 32.52 -3.69 28.40
C ARG A 424 33.92 -3.26 27.92
N ALA A 425 34.67 -4.15 27.26
CA ALA A 425 35.94 -3.77 26.65
C ALA A 425 35.61 -2.75 25.56
N SER A 426 36.18 -1.56 25.64
CA SER A 426 35.90 -0.50 24.68
C SER A 426 37.17 0.28 24.46
N GLY A 427 37.49 0.60 23.20
CA GLY A 427 38.61 1.49 22.89
C GLY A 427 39.72 0.91 22.02
N ASP A 428 40.04 -0.38 22.11
CA ASP A 428 41.16 -0.98 21.35
C ASP A 428 40.67 -1.93 20.25
N THR A 429 39.79 -1.43 19.39
CA THR A 429 39.31 -2.20 18.23
C THR A 429 40.23 -2.01 17.02
N LYS A 430 40.17 -2.93 16.05
CA LYS A 430 40.89 -2.78 14.77
C LYS A 430 40.56 -1.44 14.08
N TYR A 431 39.32 -0.98 14.20
CA TYR A 431 38.84 0.25 13.59
C TYR A 431 39.42 1.49 14.29
N ILE A 432 39.45 1.49 15.63
CA ILE A 432 40.09 2.58 16.37
C ILE A 432 41.59 2.65 16.07
N ASN A 433 42.26 1.51 15.94
CA ASN A 433 43.67 1.45 15.57
C ASN A 433 43.93 2.03 14.18
N ALA A 434 43.13 1.63 13.19
CA ALA A 434 43.20 2.19 11.83
C ALA A 434 42.95 3.71 11.81
N ILE A 435 41.98 4.19 12.59
CA ILE A 435 41.71 5.63 12.74
C ILE A 435 42.90 6.36 13.39
N ASN A 436 43.48 5.80 14.46
CA ASN A 436 44.64 6.38 15.14
C ASN A 436 45.88 6.44 14.24
N GLU A 437 46.08 5.43 13.39
CA GLU A 437 47.15 5.42 12.39
C GLU A 437 46.98 6.58 11.39
N GLN A 438 45.76 6.79 10.88
CA GLN A 438 45.46 7.92 10.00
C GLN A 438 45.67 9.28 10.69
N ILE A 439 45.27 9.42 11.96
CA ILE A 439 45.53 10.62 12.77
C ILE A 439 47.05 10.87 12.86
N THR A 440 47.82 9.85 13.25
CA THR A 440 49.29 9.96 13.41
C THR A 440 49.97 10.34 12.10
N ASN A 441 49.52 9.78 10.98
CA ASN A 441 50.04 10.11 9.64
C ASN A 441 49.78 11.57 9.28
N ILE A 442 48.59 12.11 9.58
CA ILE A 442 48.25 13.51 9.34
C ILE A 442 49.07 14.45 10.24
N GLU A 443 49.18 14.14 11.53
CA GLU A 443 49.95 14.93 12.49
C GLU A 443 51.45 14.98 12.14
N THR A 444 52.01 13.85 11.72
CA THR A 444 53.43 13.76 11.30
C THR A 444 53.67 14.65 10.07
N ARG A 445 52.77 14.62 9.08
CA ARG A 445 52.83 15.51 7.91
C ARG A 445 52.74 16.97 8.31
N LEU A 446 51.84 17.33 9.22
CA LEU A 446 51.71 18.71 9.71
C LEU A 446 52.98 19.22 10.40
N ARG A 447 53.63 18.39 11.23
CA ARG A 447 54.89 18.75 11.90
C ARG A 447 56.08 18.87 10.94
N SER A 448 56.02 18.18 9.80
CA SER A 448 57.07 18.24 8.77
C SER A 448 57.01 19.50 7.90
N ILE A 449 55.94 20.30 8.00
CA ILE A 449 55.83 21.58 7.30
C ILE A 449 56.69 22.59 8.06
N PRO A 450 57.76 23.15 7.45
CA PRO A 450 58.60 24.14 8.10
C PRO A 450 57.75 25.33 8.55
N SER A 451 57.88 25.74 9.81
CA SER A 451 57.27 26.99 10.30
C SER A 451 57.82 28.15 9.47
N ARG A 452 56.99 28.70 8.58
CA ARG A 452 57.30 29.91 7.83
C ARG A 452 57.08 31.15 8.68
#